data_AF-A0A3D2TKS0-F1
#
_entry.id   AF-A0A3D2TKS0-F1
#
_cell.length_a   1.000
_cell.length_b   1.000
_cell.length_c   1.000
_cell.angle_alpha   90.00
_cell.angle_beta   90.00
_cell.angle_gamma   90.00
#
_symmetry.space_group_name_H-M   'P 1'
#
loop_
_entity.id
_entity.type
_entity.pdbx_description
1 polymer ?
#
loop_
_entity_poly.entity_id
_entity_poly.type
_entity_poly.pdbx_seq_one_letter_code
_entity_poly.pdbx_strand_id
1 'polypeptide(L)'
;MITEYYYLSRTLPLDDGQVMHFGEYLVRENILSAHQILKALDEQRKRRKFIPLLLVELGMMDDHRALKLCTISNEDHKDVLDIMREEGIISQQQSNRIRIARDKSGPPLGQLLVEMGFIDEQTCYENLKLYEAQKQGTAGTTLSAAVQAEP
;
A
#
# COMPACT_ATOMS: atom_id res chain seq x y z
N MET A 1 20.73 -3.05 -14.41
CA MET A 1 19.63 -3.90 -13.89
C MET A 1 19.45 -3.61 -12.41
N ILE A 2 18.53 -2.71 -12.04
CA ILE A 2 18.19 -2.42 -10.63
C ILE A 2 16.69 -2.13 -10.60
N THR A 3 15.87 -3.17 -10.47
CA THR A 3 14.39 -3.06 -10.52
C THR A 3 13.72 -3.70 -9.30
N GLU A 4 14.45 -3.97 -8.21
CA GLU A 4 13.89 -4.69 -7.05
C GLU A 4 13.72 -3.88 -5.75
N TYR A 5 14.14 -2.62 -5.66
CA TYR A 5 14.02 -1.84 -4.41
C TYR A 5 12.81 -0.90 -4.33
N TYR A 6 11.94 -0.85 -5.34
CA TYR A 6 10.94 0.23 -5.46
C TYR A 6 9.58 0.02 -4.78
N TYR A 7 9.38 -1.02 -3.95
CA TYR A 7 8.05 -1.30 -3.38
C TYR A 7 7.95 -1.54 -1.88
N LEU A 8 8.97 -1.17 -1.09
CA LEU A 8 8.79 -1.05 0.35
C LEU A 8 8.33 0.37 0.70
N SER A 9 7.10 0.44 1.21
CA SER A 9 6.57 1.46 2.12
C SER A 9 6.65 2.94 1.70
N ARG A 10 5.50 3.45 1.23
CA ARG A 10 5.18 4.88 1.08
C ARG A 10 5.01 5.57 2.45
N THR A 11 6.07 5.67 3.24
CA THR A 11 5.99 6.21 4.61
C THR A 11 7.22 7.03 5.01
N LEU A 12 7.04 8.00 5.93
CA LEU A 12 8.00 8.90 6.59
C LEU A 12 8.54 8.35 7.92
N PRO A 13 9.84 8.15 8.16
CA PRO A 13 10.31 7.68 9.47
C PRO A 13 9.96 8.67 10.61
N LEU A 14 9.47 8.16 11.73
CA LEU A 14 9.19 8.81 13.02
C LEU A 14 10.28 8.39 14.04
N ASP A 15 10.50 9.20 15.08
CA ASP A 15 11.57 9.06 16.08
C ASP A 15 11.63 7.67 16.78
N ASP A 16 10.53 6.91 16.78
CA ASP A 16 10.43 5.55 17.35
C ASP A 16 10.58 4.42 16.32
N GLY A 17 11.13 4.68 15.13
CA GLY A 17 11.26 3.68 14.05
C GLY A 17 9.95 3.35 13.32
N GLN A 18 8.86 4.06 13.64
CA GLN A 18 7.60 3.99 12.90
C GLN A 18 7.69 4.79 11.61
N VAL A 19 6.78 4.53 10.68
CA VAL A 19 6.83 5.17 9.36
C VAL A 19 5.45 5.77 9.04
N MET A 20 5.35 7.11 9.06
CA MET A 20 4.15 7.91 8.87
C MET A 20 3.65 7.90 7.42
N HIS A 21 2.40 7.50 7.23
CA HIS A 21 1.76 7.51 5.92
C HIS A 21 1.24 8.91 5.54
N PHE A 22 1.03 9.16 4.24
CA PHE A 22 0.47 10.44 3.77
C PHE A 22 -0.86 10.81 4.46
N GLY A 23 -1.74 9.84 4.71
CA GLY A 23 -2.99 10.10 5.44
C GLY A 23 -2.76 10.56 6.88
N GLU A 24 -1.77 10.00 7.58
CA GLU A 24 -1.40 10.42 8.94
C GLU A 24 -0.75 11.80 8.95
N TYR A 25 0.07 12.11 7.94
CA TYR A 25 0.60 13.45 7.71
C TYR A 25 -0.53 14.48 7.59
N LEU A 26 -1.53 14.23 6.74
CA LEU A 26 -2.67 15.15 6.56
C LEU A 26 -3.46 15.38 7.86
N VAL A 27 -3.54 14.38 8.73
CA VAL A 27 -4.16 14.50 10.06
C VAL A 27 -3.29 15.32 11.00
N ARG A 28 -1.98 15.04 11.04
CA ARG A 28 -1.03 15.75 11.90
C ARG A 28 -0.97 17.24 11.57
N GLU A 29 -0.99 17.59 10.29
CA GLU A 29 -1.00 18.99 9.83
C GLU A 29 -2.39 19.65 9.93
N ASN A 30 -3.40 18.97 10.51
CA ASN A 30 -4.78 19.45 10.66
C ASN A 30 -5.49 19.79 9.33
N ILE A 31 -5.06 19.20 8.22
CA ILE A 31 -5.66 19.41 6.89
C ILE A 31 -6.94 18.58 6.78
N LEU A 32 -6.92 17.36 7.31
CA LEU A 32 -8.06 16.45 7.32
C LEU A 32 -8.23 15.81 8.69
N SER A 33 -9.46 15.45 9.02
CA SER A 33 -9.76 14.62 10.20
C SER A 33 -9.42 13.15 9.95
N ALA A 34 -9.10 12.42 11.02
CA ALA A 34 -8.92 10.97 10.97
C ALA A 34 -10.14 10.24 10.38
N HIS A 35 -11.35 10.74 10.65
CA HIS A 35 -12.59 10.18 10.08
C HIS A 35 -12.65 10.29 8.55
N GLN A 36 -12.21 11.42 7.98
CA GLN A 36 -12.15 11.59 6.52
C GLN A 36 -11.12 10.63 5.90
N ILE A 37 -9.96 10.45 6.54
CA ILE A 37 -8.96 9.48 6.09
C ILE A 37 -9.51 8.05 6.13
N LEU A 38 -10.16 7.66 7.24
CA LEU A 38 -10.75 6.32 7.37
C LEU A 38 -11.83 6.07 6.33
N LYS A 39 -12.68 7.05 6.04
CA LYS A 39 -13.68 6.95 4.95
C LYS A 39 -13.02 6.73 3.59
N ALA A 40 -11.97 7.50 3.27
CA ALA A 40 -11.27 7.35 1.99
C ALA A 40 -10.53 6.00 1.89
N LEU A 41 -9.98 5.48 2.99
CA LEU A 41 -9.36 4.16 3.04
C LEU A 41 -10.39 3.03 2.86
N ASP A 42 -11.59 3.17 3.42
CA ASP A 42 -12.67 2.22 3.21
C ASP A 42 -13.11 2.19 1.74
N GLU A 43 -13.28 3.36 1.12
CA GLU A 43 -13.56 3.46 -0.32
C GLU A 43 -12.42 2.91 -1.18
N GLN A 44 -11.17 3.18 -0.80
CA GLN A 44 -10.02 2.60 -1.49
C GLN A 44 -10.05 1.08 -1.47
N ARG A 45 -10.35 0.49 -0.30
CA ARG A 45 -10.43 -0.96 -0.13
C ARG A 45 -11.51 -1.56 -1.04
N LYS A 46 -12.68 -0.94 -1.14
CA LYS A 46 -13.79 -1.40 -2.00
C LYS A 46 -13.45 -1.35 -3.49
N ARG A 47 -12.61 -0.41 -3.91
CA ARG A 47 -12.20 -0.22 -5.32
C ARG A 47 -10.96 -1.02 -5.73
N ARG A 48 -10.29 -1.70 -4.80
CA ARG A 48 -9.20 -2.62 -5.15
C ARG A 48 -9.76 -3.86 -5.83
N LYS A 49 -9.04 -4.36 -6.83
CA LYS A 49 -9.38 -5.59 -7.53
C LYS A 49 -9.41 -6.78 -6.58
N PHE A 50 -10.37 -7.66 -6.83
CA PHE A 50 -10.47 -8.95 -6.19
C PHE A 50 -9.31 -9.85 -6.64
N ILE A 51 -8.62 -10.51 -5.70
CA ILE A 51 -7.37 -11.25 -5.98
C ILE A 51 -7.57 -12.36 -7.03
N PRO A 52 -8.58 -13.25 -6.92
CA PRO A 52 -8.84 -14.27 -7.94
C PRO A 52 -9.00 -13.71 -9.35
N LEU A 53 -9.73 -12.60 -9.50
CA LEU A 53 -9.87 -11.95 -10.81
C LEU A 53 -8.54 -11.36 -11.30
N LEU A 54 -7.78 -10.73 -10.41
CA LEU A 54 -6.44 -10.23 -10.72
C LEU A 54 -5.49 -11.34 -11.19
N LEU A 55 -5.58 -12.53 -10.59
CA LEU A 55 -4.76 -13.69 -10.98
C LEU A 55 -5.08 -14.16 -12.41
N VAL A 56 -6.36 -14.11 -12.82
CA VAL A 56 -6.77 -14.38 -14.20
C VAL A 56 -6.23 -13.33 -15.16
N GLU A 57 -6.38 -12.04 -14.83
CA GLU A 57 -5.86 -10.94 -15.66
C GLU A 57 -4.34 -10.98 -15.83
N LEU A 58 -3.62 -11.45 -14.79
CA LEU A 58 -2.16 -11.65 -14.84
C LEU A 58 -1.75 -12.93 -15.58
N GLY A 59 -2.70 -13.72 -16.09
CA GLY A 59 -2.44 -14.98 -16.80
C GLY A 59 -1.90 -16.09 -15.90
N MET A 60 -2.07 -15.97 -14.57
CA MET A 60 -1.56 -16.96 -13.62
C MET A 60 -2.49 -18.18 -13.48
N MET A 61 -3.76 -18.02 -13.83
CA MET A 61 -4.76 -19.09 -13.87
C MET A 61 -5.93 -18.72 -14.79
N ASP A 62 -6.79 -19.69 -15.10
CA ASP A 62 -8.05 -19.48 -15.80
C ASP A 62 -9.21 -19.20 -14.81
N ASP A 63 -10.37 -18.78 -15.35
CA ASP A 63 -11.56 -18.47 -14.56
C ASP A 63 -12.07 -19.68 -13.75
N HIS A 64 -11.96 -20.89 -14.30
CA HIS A 64 -12.42 -22.10 -13.62
C HIS A 64 -11.59 -22.39 -12.35
N ARG A 65 -10.27 -22.24 -12.45
CA ARG A 65 -9.35 -22.37 -11.31
C ARG A 65 -9.56 -21.25 -10.30
N ALA A 66 -9.77 -20.01 -10.76
CA ALA A 66 -10.05 -18.88 -9.88
C ALA A 66 -11.34 -19.09 -9.07
N LEU A 67 -12.41 -19.58 -9.73
CA LEU A 67 -13.67 -19.90 -9.06
C LEU A 67 -13.48 -21.02 -8.02
N LYS A 68 -12.81 -22.12 -8.39
CA LYS A 68 -12.54 -23.23 -7.47
C LYS A 68 -11.76 -22.77 -6.23
N LEU A 69 -10.77 -21.91 -6.43
CA LEU A 69 -9.95 -21.34 -5.36
C LEU A 69 -10.78 -20.47 -4.41
N CYS A 70 -11.79 -19.76 -4.92
CA CYS A 70 -12.75 -19.02 -4.07
C CYS A 70 -13.58 -19.97 -3.20
N THR A 71 -14.04 -21.09 -3.77
CA THR A 71 -14.79 -22.11 -3.01
C THR A 71 -13.94 -22.66 -1.87
N ILE A 72 -12.70 -23.08 -2.16
CA ILE A 72 -11.77 -23.61 -1.14
C ILE A 72 -11.48 -22.55 -0.06
N SER A 73 -11.19 -21.31 -0.47
CA SER A 73 -10.96 -20.19 0.45
C SER A 73 -12.12 -19.95 1.41
N ASN A 74 -13.36 -20.07 0.91
CA ASN A 74 -14.56 -19.90 1.73
C ASN A 74 -14.80 -21.09 2.67
N GLU A 75 -14.58 -22.32 2.20
CA GLU A 75 -14.72 -23.55 3.01
C GLU A 75 -13.67 -23.63 4.12
N ASP A 76 -12.43 -23.28 3.82
CA ASP A 76 -11.31 -23.36 4.76
C ASP A 76 -11.17 -22.10 5.64
N HIS A 77 -11.95 -21.06 5.35
CA HIS A 77 -11.84 -19.74 6.00
C HIS A 77 -10.42 -19.15 5.93
N LYS A 78 -9.73 -19.35 4.80
CA LYS A 78 -8.34 -18.92 4.56
C LYS A 78 -8.23 -17.89 3.43
N ASP A 79 -7.19 -17.05 3.47
CA ASP A 79 -6.85 -16.15 2.37
C ASP A 79 -6.39 -16.94 1.14
N VAL A 80 -6.87 -16.54 -0.03
CA VAL A 80 -6.58 -17.18 -1.32
C VAL A 80 -5.08 -17.36 -1.57
N LEU A 81 -4.26 -16.34 -1.27
CA LEU A 81 -2.82 -16.41 -1.52
C LEU A 81 -2.10 -17.29 -0.49
N ASP A 82 -2.66 -17.44 0.71
CA ASP A 82 -2.13 -18.35 1.71
C ASP A 82 -2.37 -19.81 1.29
N ILE A 83 -3.56 -20.14 0.78
CA ILE A 83 -3.85 -21.46 0.18
C ILE A 83 -2.88 -21.77 -0.96
N MET A 84 -2.73 -20.85 -1.91
CA MET A 84 -1.81 -21.05 -3.05
C MET A 84 -0.36 -21.23 -2.61
N ARG A 85 0.06 -20.60 -1.50
CA ARG A 85 1.41 -20.77 -0.95
C ARG A 85 1.57 -22.11 -0.25
N GLU A 86 0.57 -22.52 0.54
CA GLU A 86 0.54 -23.82 1.21
C GLU A 86 0.55 -24.98 0.20
N GLU A 87 -0.12 -24.84 -0.93
CA GLU A 87 -0.11 -25.80 -2.04
C GLU A 87 1.16 -25.73 -2.91
N GLY A 88 2.08 -24.80 -2.62
CA GLY A 88 3.32 -24.64 -3.39
C GLY A 88 3.13 -24.07 -4.80
N ILE A 89 1.95 -23.52 -5.12
CA ILE A 89 1.64 -22.90 -6.42
C ILE A 89 2.40 -21.58 -6.58
N ILE A 90 2.55 -20.82 -5.50
CA ILE A 90 3.29 -19.55 -5.48
C ILE A 90 4.28 -19.48 -4.32
N SER A 91 5.38 -18.77 -4.53
CA SER A 91 6.32 -18.43 -3.46
C SER A 91 5.82 -17.24 -2.62
N GLN A 92 6.42 -17.04 -1.44
CA GLN A 92 6.15 -15.85 -0.62
C GLN A 92 6.44 -14.54 -1.38
N GLN A 93 7.48 -14.52 -2.22
CA GLN A 93 7.81 -13.35 -3.04
C GLN A 93 6.72 -13.06 -4.07
N GLN A 94 6.19 -14.10 -4.73
CA GLN A 94 5.07 -13.95 -5.67
C GLN A 94 3.80 -13.48 -4.95
N SER A 95 3.48 -14.06 -3.78
CA SER A 95 2.36 -13.62 -2.94
C SER A 95 2.46 -12.12 -2.61
N ASN A 96 3.63 -11.65 -2.18
CA ASN A 96 3.87 -10.23 -1.91
C ASN A 96 3.68 -9.35 -3.16
N ARG A 97 4.20 -9.78 -4.33
CA ARG A 97 4.03 -9.05 -5.60
C ARG A 97 2.55 -8.93 -5.99
N ILE A 98 1.77 -9.99 -5.81
CA ILE A 98 0.32 -9.99 -6.09
C ILE A 98 -0.42 -9.04 -5.12
N ARG A 99 -0.09 -9.07 -3.83
CA ARG A 99 -0.68 -8.13 -2.84
C ARG A 99 -0.37 -6.67 -3.21
N ILE A 100 0.86 -6.37 -3.61
CA ILE A 100 1.26 -5.04 -4.10
C ILE A 100 0.48 -4.65 -5.36
N ALA A 101 0.31 -5.56 -6.32
CA ALA A 101 -0.46 -5.31 -7.53
C ALA A 101 -1.94 -5.03 -7.20
N ARG A 102 -2.52 -5.79 -6.28
CA ARG A 102 -3.87 -5.56 -5.77
C ARG A 102 -3.99 -4.19 -5.12
N ASP A 103 -3.04 -3.79 -4.29
CA ASP A 103 -3.09 -2.49 -3.60
C ASP A 103 -2.99 -1.29 -4.55
N LYS A 104 -2.34 -1.46 -5.70
CA LYS A 104 -2.24 -0.44 -6.76
C LYS A 104 -3.38 -0.45 -7.75
N SER A 105 -4.23 -1.47 -7.73
CA SER A 105 -5.30 -1.61 -8.71
C SER A 105 -6.46 -0.63 -8.50
N GLY A 106 -6.56 -0.04 -7.31
CA GLY A 106 -7.50 1.03 -6.99
C GLY A 106 -6.85 2.41 -7.07
N PRO A 107 -7.65 3.49 -7.06
CA PRO A 107 -7.13 4.86 -7.06
C PRO A 107 -6.27 5.12 -5.81
N PRO A 108 -5.21 5.94 -5.93
CA PRO A 108 -4.40 6.35 -4.79
C PRO A 108 -5.24 7.18 -3.81
N LEU A 109 -4.82 7.18 -2.53
CA LEU A 109 -5.57 7.85 -1.45
C LEU A 109 -5.82 9.33 -1.76
N GLY A 110 -4.82 10.06 -2.25
CA GLY A 110 -4.96 11.48 -2.60
C GLY A 110 -6.06 11.74 -3.64
N GLN A 111 -6.14 10.90 -4.68
CA GLN A 111 -7.21 11.01 -5.68
C GLN A 111 -8.58 10.79 -5.05
N LEU A 112 -8.73 9.80 -4.16
CA LEU A 112 -9.99 9.56 -3.46
C LEU A 112 -10.40 10.71 -2.55
N LEU A 113 -9.44 11.33 -1.85
CA LEU A 113 -9.70 12.48 -0.99
C LEU A 113 -10.27 13.66 -1.80
N VAL A 114 -9.77 13.87 -3.02
CA VAL A 114 -10.27 14.89 -3.96
C VAL A 114 -11.65 14.51 -4.51
N GLU A 115 -11.81 13.29 -5.01
CA GLU A 115 -13.10 12.80 -5.53
C GLU A 115 -14.22 12.86 -4.50
N MET A 116 -13.92 12.61 -3.23
CA MET A 116 -14.88 12.67 -2.12
C MET A 116 -15.12 14.10 -1.61
N GLY A 117 -14.44 15.10 -2.16
CA GLY A 117 -14.57 16.51 -1.77
C GLY A 117 -14.04 16.83 -0.37
N PHE A 118 -13.14 16.00 0.17
CA PHE A 118 -12.52 16.26 1.47
C PHE A 118 -11.39 17.27 1.39
N ILE A 119 -10.71 17.33 0.25
CA ILE A 119 -9.61 18.25 -0.06
C ILE A 119 -9.73 18.64 -1.53
N ASP A 120 -9.35 19.86 -1.90
CA ASP A 120 -9.25 20.23 -3.31
C ASP A 120 -7.94 19.71 -3.94
N GLU A 121 -7.90 19.68 -5.27
CA GLU A 121 -6.77 19.15 -6.03
C GLU A 121 -5.47 19.91 -5.75
N GLN A 122 -5.53 21.24 -5.65
CA GLN A 122 -4.36 22.08 -5.42
C GLN A 122 -3.77 21.82 -4.04
N THR A 123 -4.61 21.87 -2.99
CA THR A 123 -4.18 21.60 -1.62
C THR A 123 -3.66 20.17 -1.47
N CYS A 124 -4.27 19.18 -2.13
CA CYS A 124 -3.76 17.81 -2.11
C CYS A 124 -2.36 17.70 -2.74
N TYR A 125 -2.15 18.37 -3.88
CA TYR A 125 -0.87 18.35 -4.58
C TYR A 125 0.25 19.04 -3.80
N GLU A 126 -0.02 20.21 -3.22
CA GLU A 126 0.94 20.95 -2.40
C GLU A 126 1.38 20.14 -1.18
N ASN A 127 0.42 19.53 -0.49
CA ASN A 127 0.71 18.70 0.68
C ASN A 127 1.44 17.41 0.34
N LEU A 128 1.17 16.81 -0.83
CA LEU A 128 1.93 15.66 -1.29
C LEU A 128 3.40 16.02 -1.53
N LYS A 129 3.69 17.19 -2.12
CA LYS A 129 5.07 17.68 -2.28
C LYS A 129 5.78 17.88 -0.94
N LEU A 130 5.10 18.52 0.02
CA LEU A 130 5.67 18.75 1.36
C LEU A 130 5.98 17.42 2.06
N TYR A 131 5.05 16.47 2.00
CA TYR A 131 5.23 15.12 2.53
C TYR A 131 6.43 14.39 1.88
N GLU A 132 6.58 14.47 0.57
CA GLU A 132 7.71 13.85 -0.15
C GLU A 132 9.05 14.52 0.19
N ALA A 133 9.08 15.85 0.34
CA ALA A 133 10.27 16.59 0.72
C ALA A 133 10.72 16.24 2.16
N GLN A 134 9.78 16.15 3.11
CA GLN A 134 10.07 15.72 4.48
C GLN A 134 10.71 14.33 4.51
N LYS A 135 10.27 13.43 3.63
CA LYS A 135 10.79 12.06 3.54
C LYS A 135 12.26 12.02 3.13
N GLN A 136 12.61 12.83 2.15
CA GLN A 136 13.97 12.93 1.64
C GLN A 136 14.91 13.61 2.65
N GLY A 137 14.42 14.61 3.39
CA GLY A 137 15.19 15.30 4.43
C GLY A 137 15.59 14.40 5.60
N THR A 138 14.69 13.54 6.09
CA THR A 138 14.98 12.61 7.20
C THR A 138 15.93 11.46 6.82
N ALA A 139 15.98 11.05 5.55
CA ALA A 139 16.86 9.98 5.10
C ALA A 139 18.35 10.38 5.07
N GLY A 140 18.66 11.68 5.01
CA GLY A 140 20.03 12.19 5.05
C GLY A 140 20.64 12.27 6.46
N THR A 141 19.83 12.46 7.49
CA THR A 141 20.31 12.67 8.86
C THR A 141 20.62 11.36 9.60
N THR A 142 19.89 10.28 9.31
CA THR A 142 20.11 8.97 9.97
C THR A 142 21.39 8.26 9.54
N LEU A 143 21.89 8.53 8.32
CA LEU A 143 23.20 8.01 7.87
C LEU A 143 24.39 8.74 8.50
N SER A 144 24.25 10.00 8.91
CA SER A 144 25.35 10.76 9.53
C SER A 144 25.54 10.44 11.02
N ALA A 145 24.49 10.01 11.72
CA ALA A 145 24.57 9.68 13.14
C ALA A 145 25.17 8.28 13.40
N ALA A 146 25.05 7.34 12.46
CA ALA A 146 25.59 5.99 12.61
C ALA A 146 27.12 5.88 12.38
N VAL A 147 27.77 6.92 11.84
CA VAL A 147 29.23 6.91 11.54
C VAL A 147 30.06 7.57 12.66
N GLN A 148 29.43 8.19 13.66
CA GLN A 148 30.13 8.90 14.75
C GLN A 148 30.11 8.17 16.11
N ALA A 149 29.70 6.90 16.14
CA ALA A 149 29.63 6.12 17.38
C ALA A 149 30.36 4.78 17.25
N GLU A 150 31.67 4.81 17.03
CA GLU A 150 32.58 3.75 17.52
C GLU A 150 33.83 4.44 18.12
N PRO A 151 34.21 4.13 19.38
CA PRO A 151 35.44 4.61 19.99
C PRO A 151 36.69 3.88 19.50
#